data_AF-A0A0G2T3R8-F1
#
_entry.id   AF-A0A0G2T3R8-F1
#
_cell.length_a   1.000
_cell.length_b   1.000
_cell.length_c   1.000
_cell.angle_alpha   90.00
_cell.angle_beta   90.00
_cell.angle_gamma   90.00
#
_symmetry.space_group_name_H-M   'P 1'
#
loop_
_entity.id
_entity.type
_entity.pdbx_description
1 polymer ?
#
loop_
_entity_poly.entity_id
_entity_poly.type
_entity_poly.pdbx_seq_one_letter_code
_entity_poly.pdbx_strand_id
1 'polypeptide(L)'
;EWYFLFAYAILRSIPNKLGGVIALVMSIAILFFLPILHMSKSQGLQFYPLNQILFWYMFIIVILLTWIGARPVEAPYIITGQILTIIYFLYYIMNPIISKLWDNYLSN
;
A
#
# COMPACT_ATOMS: atom_id res chain seq x y z
N GLU A 1 -11.26 16.31 -7.72
CA GLU A 1 -11.07 15.23 -8.70
C GLU A 1 -10.95 13.88 -7.98
N TRP A 2 -11.58 12.84 -8.51
CA TRP A 2 -11.74 11.55 -7.80
C TRP A 2 -10.44 10.73 -7.73
N TYR A 3 -9.59 10.82 -8.75
CA TYR A 3 -8.35 10.06 -8.86
C TYR A 3 -7.27 10.48 -7.85
N PHE A 4 -7.41 11.66 -7.23
CA PHE A 4 -6.53 12.10 -6.13
C PHE A 4 -7.03 11.69 -4.74
N LEU A 5 -8.23 11.12 -4.62
CA LEU A 5 -8.86 10.89 -3.31
C LEU A 5 -8.07 9.93 -2.41
N PHE A 6 -7.41 8.91 -2.98
CA PHE A 6 -6.60 7.97 -2.19
C PHE A 6 -5.41 8.67 -1.51
N ALA A 7 -4.69 9.52 -2.25
CA ALA A 7 -3.55 10.28 -1.74
C ALA A 7 -4.01 11.36 -0.73
N TYR A 8 -5.17 11.97 -0.99
CA TYR A 8 -5.81 12.89 -0.05
C TYR A 8 -6.23 12.19 1.26
N ALA A 9 -6.73 10.95 1.18
CA ALA A 9 -7.06 10.15 2.36
C ALA A 9 -5.82 9.83 3.20
N ILE A 10 -4.67 9.57 2.57
CA ILE A 10 -3.38 9.36 3.26
C ILE A 10 -2.91 10.64 3.96
N LEU A 11 -2.96 11.79 3.27
CA LEU A 11 -2.58 13.10 3.82
C LEU A 11 -3.32 13.41 5.12
N ARG A 12 -4.65 13.27 5.11
CA ARG A 12 -5.52 13.62 6.25
C ARG A 12 -5.50 12.60 7.38
N SER A 13 -4.96 11.40 7.15
CA SER A 13 -4.90 10.35 8.18
C SER A 13 -3.81 10.62 9.22
N ILE A 14 -2.79 11.41 8.87
CA ILE A 14 -1.67 11.75 9.76
C ILE A 14 -1.96 13.11 10.43
N PRO A 15 -2.04 13.18 11.77
CA PRO A 15 -2.42 14.40 12.50
C PRO A 15 -1.33 15.49 12.51
N ASN A 16 -0.19 15.26 11.84
CA ASN A 16 0.90 16.21 11.70
C ASN A 16 0.94 16.79 10.29
N LYS A 17 0.98 18.12 10.16
CA LYS A 17 0.95 18.82 8.87
C LYS A 17 2.10 18.41 7.94
N LEU A 18 3.33 18.35 8.46
CA LEU A 18 4.51 17.98 7.69
C LEU A 18 4.50 16.47 7.37
N GLY A 19 4.18 15.64 8.36
CA GLY A 19 4.09 14.18 8.20
C GLY A 19 3.07 13.75 7.15
N GLY A 20 1.90 14.41 7.11
CA GLY A 20 0.89 14.16 6.10
C GLY A 20 1.37 14.48 4.68
N VAL A 21 2.07 15.61 4.48
CA VAL A 21 2.63 15.99 3.17
C VAL A 21 3.69 14.99 2.71
N ILE A 22 4.58 14.57 3.62
CA ILE A 22 5.57 13.52 3.32
C ILE A 22 4.87 12.23 2.91
N ALA A 23 3.84 11.80 3.65
CA ALA A 23 3.13 10.56 3.32
C ALA A 23 2.39 10.64 1.99
N LEU A 24 1.81 11.79 1.64
CA LEU A 24 1.20 11.99 0.33
C LEU A 24 2.24 11.83 -0.78
N VAL A 25 3.38 12.51 -0.67
CA VAL A 25 4.45 12.41 -1.69
C VAL A 25 4.97 10.97 -1.77
N MET A 26 5.20 10.34 -0.62
CA MET A 26 5.66 8.95 -0.53
C MET A 26 4.66 7.96 -1.12
N SER A 27 3.35 8.21 -1.04
CA SER A 27 2.34 7.32 -1.63
C SER A 27 2.47 7.17 -3.15
N ILE A 28 3.07 8.16 -3.82
CA ILE A 28 3.35 8.11 -5.26
C ILE A 28 4.81 7.73 -5.50
N ALA A 29 5.73 8.34 -4.74
CA ALA A 29 7.16 8.12 -4.91
C ALA A 29 7.60 6.67 -4.63
N ILE A 30 6.85 5.93 -3.81
CA ILE A 30 7.13 4.52 -3.52
C ILE A 30 7.15 3.63 -4.78
N LEU A 31 6.43 4.03 -5.84
CA LEU A 31 6.44 3.32 -7.11
C LEU A 31 7.81 3.32 -7.80
N PHE A 32 8.62 4.38 -7.61
CA PHE A 32 9.99 4.42 -8.15
C PHE A 32 10.91 3.41 -7.46
N PHE A 33 10.59 2.99 -6.25
CA PHE A 33 11.36 1.98 -5.52
C PHE A 33 10.94 0.54 -5.86
N LEU A 34 9.81 0.33 -6.55
CA LEU A 34 9.33 -1.02 -6.90
C LEU A 34 10.37 -1.89 -7.64
N PRO A 35 11.13 -1.39 -8.64
CA PRO A 35 12.13 -2.21 -9.32
C PRO A 35 13.24 -2.69 -8.39
N ILE A 36 13.59 -1.88 -7.37
CA ILE A 36 14.65 -2.17 -6.40
C ILE A 36 14.14 -3.16 -5.34
N LEU A 37 12.86 -3.08 -4.98
CA LEU A 37 12.23 -3.98 -4.03
C LEU A 37 11.97 -5.37 -4.61
N HIS A 38 12.05 -5.55 -5.94
CA HIS A 38 11.80 -6.84 -6.57
C HIS A 38 12.93 -7.84 -6.26
N MET A 39 12.69 -8.73 -5.28
CA MET A 39 13.66 -9.76 -4.85
C MET A 39 13.37 -11.16 -5.40
N SER A 40 12.33 -11.32 -6.22
CA SER A 40 11.88 -12.65 -6.66
C SER A 40 12.70 -13.20 -7.83
N LYS A 41 12.96 -14.51 -7.82
CA LYS A 41 13.72 -15.21 -8.88
C LYS A 41 12.99 -15.26 -10.22
N SER A 42 11.67 -15.25 -10.23
CA SER A 42 10.87 -15.18 -11.45
C SER A 42 10.23 -13.80 -11.65
N GLN A 43 10.05 -13.40 -12.91
CA GLN A 43 9.54 -12.08 -13.28
C GLN A 43 8.01 -11.95 -13.13
N GLY A 44 7.28 -13.07 -13.20
CA GLY A 44 5.83 -13.09 -13.11
C GLY A 44 5.31 -13.49 -11.72
N LEU A 45 4.15 -12.95 -11.35
CA LEU A 45 3.43 -13.32 -10.12
C LEU A 45 2.75 -14.71 -10.20
N GLN A 46 2.69 -15.34 -11.39
CA GLN A 46 1.98 -16.61 -11.62
C GLN A 46 2.44 -17.73 -10.68
N PHE A 47 3.73 -17.78 -10.33
CA PHE A 47 4.31 -18.79 -9.45
C PHE A 47 4.34 -18.41 -7.95
N TYR A 48 3.83 -17.22 -7.60
CA TYR A 48 3.79 -16.70 -6.23
C TYR A 48 2.33 -16.48 -5.78
N PRO A 49 1.58 -17.53 -5.41
CA PRO A 49 0.17 -17.42 -5.04
C PRO A 49 -0.06 -16.47 -3.85
N LEU A 50 0.83 -16.45 -2.86
CA LEU A 50 0.74 -15.51 -1.73
C LEU A 50 0.89 -14.06 -2.18
N ASN A 51 1.85 -13.77 -3.07
CA ASN A 51 2.04 -12.42 -3.59
C ASN A 51 0.87 -11.97 -4.50
N GLN A 52 0.21 -12.90 -5.21
CA GLN A 52 -1.03 -12.58 -5.93
C GLN A 52 -2.14 -12.11 -4.99
N ILE A 53 -2.33 -12.79 -3.86
CA ILE A 53 -3.31 -12.38 -2.83
C ILE A 53 -2.96 -11.00 -2.29
N LEU A 54 -1.69 -10.74 -1.97
CA LEU A 54 -1.25 -9.42 -1.50
C LEU A 54 -1.51 -8.32 -2.52
N PHE A 55 -1.28 -8.58 -3.82
CA PHE A 55 -1.54 -7.63 -4.88
C PHE A 55 -3.03 -7.24 -4.96
N TRP A 56 -3.93 -8.24 -4.89
CA TRP A 56 -5.36 -7.97 -4.85
C TRP A 56 -5.77 -7.20 -3.59
N TYR A 57 -5.14 -7.49 -2.45
CA TYR A 57 -5.36 -6.74 -1.23
C TYR A 57 -4.93 -5.28 -1.36
N MET A 58 -3.76 -5.00 -1.98
CA MET A 58 -3.32 -3.65 -2.31
C MET A 58 -4.35 -2.91 -3.18
N PHE A 59 -4.88 -3.57 -4.21
CA PHE A 59 -5.93 -2.99 -5.06
C PHE A 59 -7.19 -2.61 -4.27
N ILE A 60 -7.65 -3.50 -3.39
CA ILE A 60 -8.79 -3.25 -2.50
C ILE A 60 -8.50 -2.07 -1.56
N ILE A 61 -7.29 -1.97 -1.00
CA ILE A 61 -6.91 -0.85 -0.11
C ILE A 61 -6.97 0.49 -0.84
N VAL A 62 -6.49 0.57 -2.09
CA VAL A 62 -6.55 1.82 -2.87
C VAL A 62 -8.00 2.24 -3.12
N ILE A 63 -8.90 1.28 -3.41
CA ILE A 63 -10.34 1.56 -3.53
C ILE A 63 -10.92 2.06 -2.21
N LEU A 64 -10.59 1.40 -1.09
CA LEU A 64 -11.07 1.80 0.24
C LEU A 64 -10.53 3.18 0.66
N LEU A 65 -9.27 3.50 0.35
CA LEU A 65 -8.70 4.83 0.58
C LEU A 65 -9.40 5.90 -0.28
N THR A 66 -9.72 5.59 -1.53
CA THR A 66 -10.50 6.47 -2.41
C THR A 66 -11.88 6.75 -1.81
N TRP A 67 -12.55 5.71 -1.32
CA TRP A 67 -13.84 5.83 -0.63
C TRP A 67 -13.73 6.67 0.64
N ILE A 68 -12.73 6.40 1.49
CA ILE A 68 -12.46 7.19 2.69
C ILE A 68 -12.23 8.65 2.31
N GLY A 69 -11.42 8.94 1.29
CA GLY A 69 -11.13 10.30 0.83
C GLY A 69 -12.37 11.15 0.53
N ALA A 70 -13.48 10.53 0.12
CA ALA A 70 -14.76 11.19 -0.14
C ALA A 70 -15.65 11.37 1.12
N ARG A 71 -15.32 10.71 2.24
CA ARG A 71 -16.07 10.80 3.51
C ARG A 71 -15.60 11.97 4.38
N PRO A 72 -16.48 12.51 5.25
CA PRO A 72 -16.11 13.58 6.18
C PRO A 72 -15.05 13.11 7.19
N VAL A 73 -14.33 14.06 7.78
CA VAL A 73 -13.28 13.82 8.78
C VAL A 73 -13.93 13.68 10.17
N GLU A 74 -14.69 12.62 10.33
CA GLU A 74 -15.44 12.31 11.55
C GLU A 74 -15.20 10.84 11.96
N ALA A 75 -15.50 10.49 13.21
CA ALA A 75 -15.53 9.09 13.61
C ALA A 75 -16.68 8.37 12.86
N PRO A 76 -16.49 7.15 12.33
CA PRO A 76 -15.33 6.26 12.43
C PRO A 76 -14.31 6.38 11.27
N TYR A 77 -14.49 7.33 10.36
CA TYR A 77 -13.71 7.47 9.12
C TYR A 77 -12.24 7.87 9.34
N ILE A 78 -11.94 8.56 10.46
CA ILE A 78 -10.56 8.93 10.83
C ILE A 78 -9.73 7.67 11.11
N ILE A 79 -10.22 6.82 12.02
CA ILE A 79 -9.51 5.61 12.47
C ILE A 79 -9.36 4.63 11.30
N THR A 80 -10.41 4.46 10.50
CA THR A 80 -10.37 3.59 9.31
C THR A 80 -9.37 4.10 8.28
N GLY A 81 -9.30 5.41 8.01
CA GLY A 81 -8.29 6.01 7.14
C GLY A 81 -6.86 5.79 7.63
N GLN A 82 -6.63 5.93 8.95
CA GLN A 82 -5.33 5.65 9.57
C GLN A 82 -4.91 4.20 9.41
N ILE A 83 -5.80 3.25 9.70
CA ILE A 83 -5.53 1.82 9.54
C ILE A 83 -5.21 1.50 8.07
N LEU A 84 -6.02 1.97 7.12
CA LEU A 84 -5.80 1.73 5.70
C LEU A 84 -4.48 2.34 5.20
N THR A 85 -4.11 3.52 5.70
CA THR A 85 -2.83 4.17 5.37
C THR A 85 -1.64 3.34 5.85
N ILE A 86 -1.71 2.80 7.07
CA ILE A 86 -0.65 1.91 7.61
C ILE A 86 -0.54 0.64 6.74
N ILE A 87 -1.67 0.00 6.45
CA ILE A 87 -1.70 -1.22 5.66
C ILE A 87 -1.16 -0.97 4.24
N TYR A 88 -1.49 0.17 3.63
CA TYR A 88 -0.98 0.58 2.31
C TYR A 88 0.56 0.61 2.27
N PHE A 89 1.22 1.27 3.23
CA PHE A 89 2.68 1.30 3.28
C PHE A 89 3.29 -0.04 3.68
N LEU A 90 2.61 -0.81 4.54
CA LEU A 90 3.04 -2.14 4.96
C LEU A 90 3.16 -3.11 3.77
N TYR A 91 2.26 -3.02 2.79
CA TYR A 91 2.29 -3.85 1.59
C TYR A 91 3.67 -3.84 0.89
N TYR A 92 4.25 -2.65 0.71
CA TYR A 92 5.53 -2.51 0.01
C TYR A 92 6.72 -3.13 0.76
N ILE A 93 6.61 -3.28 2.08
CA ILE A 93 7.62 -3.98 2.90
C ILE A 93 7.36 -5.49 2.90
N MET A 94 6.10 -5.90 2.99
CA MET A 94 5.73 -7.33 3.08
C MET A 94 5.91 -8.08 1.76
N ASN A 95 5.59 -7.46 0.62
CA ASN A 95 5.65 -8.09 -0.69
C ASN A 95 7.03 -8.72 -1.01
N PRO A 96 8.18 -8.00 -0.88
CA PRO A 96 9.50 -8.59 -1.15
C PRO A 96 9.94 -9.65 -0.15
N ILE A 97 9.51 -9.53 1.11
CA ILE A 97 9.82 -10.52 2.16
C ILE A 97 9.13 -11.84 1.80
N ILE A 98 7.84 -11.79 1.44
CA ILE A 98 7.06 -12.98 1.12
C ILE A 98 7.55 -13.64 -0.16
N SER A 99 7.92 -12.88 -1.20
CA SER A 99 8.50 -13.46 -2.41
C SER A 99 9.83 -14.17 -2.13
N LYS A 100 10.69 -13.58 -1.29
CA LYS A 100 11.97 -14.20 -0.90
C LYS A 100 11.77 -15.46 -0.06
N LEU A 101 10.83 -15.44 0.87
CA LEU A 101 10.48 -16.64 1.67
C LEU A 101 9.96 -17.77 0.78
N TRP A 102 9.12 -17.44 -0.20
CA TRP A 102 8.62 -18.41 -1.17
C TRP A 102 9.74 -18.98 -2.05
N ASP A 103 10.67 -18.15 -2.51
CA ASP A 103 11.84 -18.60 -3.28
C ASP A 103 12.76 -19.53 -2.49
N ASN A 104 12.90 -19.29 -1.18
CA ASN A 104 13.65 -20.18 -0.30
C ASN A 104 12.94 -21.51 -0.11
N TYR A 105 11.61 -21.49 0.01
CA TYR A 105 10.78 -22.70 0.11
C TYR A 105 10.85 -23.54 -1.16
N LEU A 106 10.86 -22.92 -2.33
CA LEU A 106 10.99 -23.61 -3.62
C LEU A 106 12.40 -24.15 -3.91
N SER A 107 13.44 -23.56 -3.31
CA SER A 107 14.83 -24.00 -3.52
C SER A 107 15.34 -25.04 -2.54
N ASN A 108 14.58 -25.32 -1.47
CA ASN A 108 14.83 -26.43 -0.54
C ASN A 108 14.05 -27.66 -1.00
#